data_AF-A0AAE3GKE6-F1
#
_entry.id   AF-A0AAE3GKE6-F1
#
_cell.length_a   1.000
_cell.length_b   1.000
_cell.length_c   1.000
_cell.angle_alpha   90.00
_cell.angle_beta   90.00
_cell.angle_gamma   90.00
#
_symmetry.space_group_name_H-M   'P 1'
#
loop_
_entity.id
_entity.type
_entity.pdbx_description
1 polymer ?
#
loop_
_entity_poly.entity_id
_entity_poly.type
_entity_poly.pdbx_seq_one_letter_code
_entity_poly.pdbx_strand_id
1 'polypeptide(L)'
;MAGLGRWRRQLPEISALCDEWLSSVTVREMGENRVTVEVEPATEPPAGALWNWWMTFSCGDREISAVVSEDLGKMLFEDRAGRFEDEVPVRDVVRYLIGRFVG
;
A
#
# COMPACT_ATOMS: atom_id res chain seq x y z
N MET A 1 22.16 8.99 9.57
CA MET A 1 22.27 8.58 8.16
C MET A 1 21.55 7.24 7.93
N ALA A 2 20.22 7.23 7.87
CA ALA A 2 19.43 5.98 7.82
C ALA A 2 18.68 5.73 6.50
N GLY A 3 18.69 6.67 5.55
CA GLY A 3 17.76 6.67 4.41
C GLY A 3 18.01 5.62 3.32
N LEU A 4 19.25 5.37 2.94
CA LEU A 4 19.58 4.46 1.81
C LEU A 4 19.41 2.98 2.16
N GLY A 5 19.96 2.59 3.33
CA GLY A 5 19.91 1.19 3.77
C GLY A 5 18.49 0.70 4.06
N ARG A 6 17.57 1.57 4.49
CA ARG A 6 16.17 1.22 4.74
C ARG A 6 15.48 0.79 3.44
N TRP A 7 15.62 1.57 2.37
CA TRP A 7 14.94 1.30 1.10
C TRP A 7 15.30 -0.10 0.58
N ARG A 8 16.60 -0.40 0.49
CA ARG A 8 17.08 -1.70 -0.01
C ARG A 8 16.66 -2.90 0.86
N ARG A 9 16.51 -2.70 2.17
CA ARG A 9 16.07 -3.76 3.08
C ARG A 9 14.56 -4.01 2.97
N GLN A 10 13.77 -2.95 2.88
CA GLN A 10 12.31 -3.03 2.94
C GLN A 10 11.65 -3.26 1.58
N LEU A 11 12.28 -2.87 0.47
CA LEU A 11 11.69 -3.05 -0.86
C LEU A 11 11.29 -4.50 -1.13
N PRO A 12 12.13 -5.53 -0.87
CA PRO A 12 11.72 -6.92 -1.10
C PRO A 12 10.51 -7.35 -0.25
N GLU A 13 10.43 -6.87 0.99
CA GLU A 13 9.31 -7.16 1.90
C GLU A 13 8.02 -6.51 1.38
N ILE A 14 8.11 -5.26 0.93
CA ILE A 14 6.97 -4.55 0.33
C ILE A 14 6.52 -5.20 -0.98
N SER A 15 7.45 -5.58 -1.85
CA SER A 15 7.09 -6.28 -3.09
C SER A 15 6.38 -7.60 -2.80
N ALA A 16 6.85 -8.36 -1.80
CA ALA A 16 6.19 -9.60 -1.39
C ALA A 16 4.77 -9.37 -0.85
N LEU A 17 4.57 -8.31 -0.04
CA LEU A 17 3.24 -7.92 0.44
C LEU A 17 2.30 -7.54 -0.72
N CYS A 18 2.79 -6.77 -1.69
CA CYS A 18 2.02 -6.41 -2.87
C CYS A 18 1.59 -7.67 -3.65
N ASP A 19 2.51 -8.60 -3.90
CA ASP A 19 2.21 -9.86 -4.59
C ASP A 19 1.19 -10.71 -3.81
N GLU A 20 1.33 -10.78 -2.48
CA GLU A 20 0.37 -11.46 -1.59
C GLU A 20 -1.02 -10.84 -1.68
N TRP A 21 -1.13 -9.52 -1.57
CA TRP A 21 -2.42 -8.83 -1.62
C TRP A 21 -3.08 -8.98 -2.99
N LEU A 22 -2.33 -8.77 -4.08
CA LEU A 22 -2.84 -8.89 -5.45
C LEU A 22 -3.28 -10.32 -5.79
N SER A 23 -2.59 -11.33 -5.26
CA SER A 23 -2.99 -12.74 -5.45
C SER A 23 -4.18 -13.16 -4.57
N SER A 24 -4.36 -12.49 -3.44
CA SER A 24 -5.46 -12.76 -2.49
C SER A 24 -6.77 -12.11 -2.90
N VAL A 25 -6.73 -11.01 -3.65
CA VAL A 25 -7.92 -10.36 -4.19
C VAL A 25 -8.49 -11.21 -5.33
N THR A 26 -9.67 -11.79 -5.12
CA THR A 26 -10.28 -12.64 -6.15
C THR A 26 -11.22 -11.86 -7.07
N VAL A 27 -11.37 -12.35 -8.31
CA VAL A 27 -12.36 -11.87 -9.29
C VAL A 27 -13.79 -11.90 -8.72
N ARG A 28 -14.09 -12.81 -7.77
CA ARG A 28 -15.41 -12.88 -7.14
C ARG A 28 -15.68 -11.70 -6.21
N GLU A 29 -14.64 -11.13 -5.60
CA GLU A 29 -14.77 -10.02 -4.66
C GLU A 29 -14.76 -8.68 -5.40
N MET A 30 -13.94 -8.52 -6.43
CA MET A 30 -13.78 -7.24 -7.16
C MET A 30 -14.50 -7.17 -8.53
N GLY A 31 -15.17 -8.25 -8.93
CA GLY A 31 -15.79 -8.36 -10.25
C GLY A 31 -14.76 -8.43 -11.37
N GLU A 32 -15.04 -7.76 -12.50
CA GLU A 32 -14.11 -7.66 -13.63
C GLU A 32 -12.95 -6.70 -13.36
N ASN A 33 -13.08 -5.83 -12.34
CA ASN A 33 -12.06 -4.86 -12.01
C ASN A 33 -10.90 -5.55 -11.27
N ARG A 34 -9.69 -5.38 -11.81
CA ARG A 34 -8.46 -5.82 -11.15
C ARG A 34 -7.96 -4.72 -10.24
N VAL A 35 -7.53 -5.11 -9.04
CA VAL A 35 -6.76 -4.21 -8.19
C VAL A 35 -5.34 -4.12 -8.73
N THR A 36 -4.80 -2.90 -8.79
CA THR A 36 -3.38 -2.64 -9.01
C THR A 36 -2.82 -1.89 -7.82
N VAL A 37 -1.50 -2.02 -7.60
CA VAL A 37 -0.78 -1.28 -6.56
C VAL A 37 0.42 -0.58 -7.18
N GLU A 38 0.53 0.71 -6.91
CA GLU A 38 1.71 1.51 -7.21
C GLU A 38 2.44 1.82 -5.91
N VAL A 39 3.77 1.75 -5.92
CA VAL A 39 4.61 1.94 -4.74
C VAL A 39 5.59 3.07 -5.00
N GLU A 40 5.60 4.05 -4.10
CA GLU A 40 6.56 5.13 -4.10
C GLU A 40 7.41 5.13 -2.81
N PRO A 41 8.71 5.44 -2.90
CA PRO A 41 9.44 5.80 -4.11
C PRO A 41 9.82 4.56 -4.95
N ALA A 42 9.58 4.63 -6.26
CA ALA A 42 9.86 3.56 -7.21
C ALA A 42 11.37 3.27 -7.40
N THR A 43 12.22 4.24 -7.05
CA THR A 43 13.68 4.13 -7.07
C THR A 43 14.26 4.55 -5.73
N GLU A 44 15.49 4.11 -5.44
CA GLU A 44 16.16 4.45 -4.18
C GLU A 44 16.30 5.97 -4.02
N PRO A 45 15.75 6.58 -2.95
CA PRO A 45 15.84 8.01 -2.73
C PRO A 45 17.28 8.49 -2.48
N PRO A 46 17.59 9.78 -2.71
CA PRO A 46 18.89 10.35 -2.38
C PRO A 46 19.27 10.18 -0.91
N ALA A 47 20.58 10.15 -0.65
CA ALA A 47 21.10 10.08 0.71
C ALA A 47 20.57 11.24 1.56
N GLY A 48 19.90 10.91 2.67
CA GLY A 48 19.38 11.91 3.61
C GLY A 48 18.01 12.48 3.26
N ALA A 49 17.37 12.05 2.16
CA ALA A 49 15.97 12.37 1.90
C ALA A 49 15.08 11.80 3.02
N LEU A 50 14.10 12.59 3.46
CA LEU A 50 13.01 12.12 4.31
C LEU A 50 11.96 11.51 3.39
N TRP A 51 11.61 10.25 3.61
CA TRP A 51 10.66 9.53 2.78
C TRP A 51 9.94 8.44 3.58
N ASN A 52 8.71 8.13 3.17
CA ASN A 52 7.93 6.98 3.61
C ASN A 52 7.51 6.18 2.37
N TRP A 53 7.14 4.92 2.58
CA TRP A 53 6.52 4.13 1.52
C TRP A 53 5.09 4.61 1.33
N TRP A 54 4.83 5.22 0.18
CA TRP A 54 3.49 5.53 -0.29
C TRP A 54 3.01 4.39 -1.17
N MET A 55 1.73 4.07 -1.05
CA MET A 55 1.07 3.08 -1.89
C MET A 55 -0.24 3.63 -2.40
N THR A 56 -0.49 3.46 -3.68
CA THR A 56 -1.77 3.77 -4.32
C THR A 56 -2.40 2.48 -4.80
N PHE A 57 -3.60 2.19 -4.33
CA PHE A 57 -4.40 1.06 -4.78
C PHE A 57 -5.47 1.56 -5.74
N SER A 58 -5.57 0.95 -6.91
CA SER A 58 -6.56 1.34 -7.93
C SER A 58 -7.43 0.14 -8.32
N CYS A 59 -8.73 0.37 -8.49
CA CYS A 59 -9.71 -0.63 -8.92
C CYS A 59 -10.80 0.04 -9.77
N GLY A 60 -10.72 -0.13 -11.09
CA GLY A 60 -11.51 0.67 -12.03
C GLY A 60 -11.16 2.17 -11.91
N ASP A 61 -12.16 3.02 -11.74
CA ASP A 61 -11.99 4.47 -11.57
C ASP A 61 -11.80 4.92 -10.11
N ARG A 62 -11.64 3.97 -9.18
CA ARG A 62 -11.47 4.27 -7.75
C ARG A 62 -10.01 4.12 -7.36
N GLU A 63 -9.51 5.08 -6.59
CA GLU A 63 -8.16 5.07 -6.02
C GLU A 63 -8.20 5.30 -4.51
N ILE A 64 -7.26 4.67 -3.80
CA ILE A 64 -7.07 4.83 -2.36
C ILE A 64 -5.58 4.85 -2.07
N SER A 65 -5.12 5.89 -1.39
CA SER A 65 -3.73 6.04 -1.00
C SER A 65 -3.48 5.54 0.42
N ALA A 66 -2.25 5.11 0.70
CA ALA A 66 -1.81 4.74 2.04
C ALA A 66 -0.32 5.02 2.26
N VAL A 67 0.05 5.24 3.51
CA VAL A 67 1.45 5.31 3.96
C VAL A 67 1.76 4.10 4.82
N VAL A 68 2.86 3.39 4.54
CA VAL A 68 3.30 2.24 5.35
C VAL A 68 4.10 2.73 6.56
N SER A 69 3.85 2.14 7.72
CA SER A 69 4.66 2.37 8.92
C SER A 69 6.10 1.91 8.72
N GLU A 70 7.03 2.47 9.51
CA GLU A 70 8.45 2.10 9.42
C GLU A 70 8.72 0.63 9.71
N ASP A 71 7.93 0.00 10.58
CA ASP A 71 8.03 -1.41 10.97
C ASP A 71 7.30 -2.37 10.02
N LEU A 72 6.65 -1.85 8.97
CA LEU A 72 5.83 -2.61 8.02
C LEU A 72 4.68 -3.41 8.67
N GLY A 73 4.31 -3.10 9.92
CA GLY A 73 3.24 -3.80 10.62
C GLY A 73 1.85 -3.28 10.26
N LYS A 74 1.77 -2.03 9.79
CA LYS A 74 0.51 -1.32 9.53
C LYS A 74 0.63 -0.31 8.41
N MET A 75 -0.52 0.09 7.91
CA MET A 75 -0.70 1.13 6.92
C MET A 75 -1.70 2.14 7.44
N LEU A 76 -1.49 3.40 7.09
CA LEU A 76 -2.44 4.47 7.34
C LEU A 76 -3.08 4.82 6.00
N PHE A 77 -4.36 4.51 5.83
CA PHE A 77 -5.11 4.75 4.60
C PHE A 77 -5.79 6.11 4.62
N GLU A 78 -5.98 6.66 3.42
CA GLU A 78 -6.75 7.87 3.17
C GLU A 78 -8.26 7.61 3.36
N ASP A 79 -8.87 8.38 4.24
CA ASP A 79 -10.30 8.41 4.51
C ASP A 79 -11.06 9.11 3.37
N ARG A 80 -12.39 9.18 3.47
CA ARG A 80 -13.22 9.84 2.44
C ARG A 80 -13.07 11.37 2.41
N ALA A 81 -12.45 11.96 3.42
CA ALA A 81 -12.17 13.40 3.52
C ALA A 81 -10.75 13.74 3.05
N GLY A 82 -9.98 12.77 2.56
CA GLY A 82 -8.61 12.96 2.10
C GLY A 82 -7.57 12.97 3.21
N ARG A 83 -7.89 12.43 4.39
CA ARG A 83 -7.01 12.40 5.56
C ARG A 83 -6.54 10.99 5.83
N PHE A 84 -5.25 10.84 6.12
CA PHE A 84 -4.67 9.56 6.50
C PHE A 84 -4.97 9.27 7.97
N GLU A 85 -6.15 8.69 8.25
CA GLU A 85 -6.61 8.39 9.63
C GLU A 85 -6.97 6.90 9.82
N ASP A 86 -7.17 6.15 8.74
CA ASP A 86 -7.59 4.75 8.80
C ASP A 86 -6.36 3.84 9.03
N GLU A 87 -6.07 3.51 10.28
CA GLU A 87 -4.99 2.59 10.65
C GLU A 87 -5.39 1.13 10.44
N VAL A 88 -4.70 0.45 9.52
CA VAL A 88 -5.00 -0.92 9.09
C VAL A 88 -3.75 -1.80 9.24
N PRO A 89 -3.81 -2.88 10.04
CA PRO A 89 -2.73 -3.86 10.09
C PRO A 89 -2.48 -4.48 8.71
N VAL A 90 -1.22 -4.76 8.35
CA VAL A 90 -0.86 -5.31 7.03
C VAL A 90 -1.62 -6.59 6.69
N ARG A 91 -1.87 -7.46 7.68
CA ARG A 91 -2.67 -8.69 7.52
C ARG A 91 -4.14 -8.46 7.15
N ASP A 92 -4.67 -7.27 7.42
CA ASP A 92 -6.07 -6.93 7.24
C ASP A 92 -6.30 -6.06 5.97
N VAL A 93 -5.22 -5.71 5.24
CA VAL A 93 -5.26 -4.85 4.05
C VAL A 93 -6.19 -5.37 2.97
N VAL A 94 -6.12 -6.67 2.63
CA VAL A 94 -6.98 -7.26 1.58
C VAL A 94 -8.46 -7.07 1.93
N ARG A 95 -8.84 -7.38 3.17
CA ARG A 95 -10.22 -7.21 3.66
C ARG A 95 -10.64 -5.75 3.63
N TYR A 96 -9.74 -4.85 4.01
CA TYR A 96 -9.99 -3.41 3.97
C TYR A 96 -10.24 -2.91 2.54
N LEU A 97 -9.40 -3.30 1.58
CA LEU A 97 -9.53 -2.93 0.17
C LEU A 97 -10.85 -3.43 -0.42
N ILE A 98 -11.26 -4.67 -0.13
CA ILE A 98 -12.57 -5.21 -0.54
C ILE A 98 -13.70 -4.31 -0.01
N GLY A 99 -13.67 -4.00 1.29
CA GLY A 99 -14.68 -3.12 1.89
C GLY A 99 -14.71 -1.72 1.29
N ARG A 100 -13.57 -1.18 0.88
CA ARG A 100 -13.49 0.16 0.31
C ARG A 100 -13.81 0.22 -1.18
N PHE A 101 -13.58 -0.83 -1.97
CA PHE A 101 -13.86 -0.82 -3.41
C PHE A 101 -15.22 -1.39 -3.79
N VAL A 102 -15.77 -2.30 -2.97
CA VAL A 102 -17.06 -2.96 -3.22
C VAL A 102 -18.19 -2.30 -2.42
N GLY A 103 -17.87 -1.75 -1.23
CA GLY A 103 -18.78 -0.94 -0.43
C GLY A 103 -18.89 0.51 -0.92
#